data_AF-A0A7X1WWC4-F1
#
_entry.id   AF-A0A7X1WWC4-F1
#
_cell.length_a   1.000
_cell.length_b   1.000
_cell.length_c   1.000
_cell.angle_alpha   90.00
_cell.angle_beta   90.00
_cell.angle_gamma   90.00
#
_symmetry.space_group_name_H-M   'P 1'
#
loop_
_entity.id
_entity.type
_entity.pdbx_description
1 polymer ?
#
loop_
_entity_poly.entity_id
_entity_poly.type
_entity_poly.pdbx_seq_one_letter_code
_entity_poly.pdbx_strand_id
1 'polypeptide(L)'
;MSAKKLLQPLAAQLHASFSASGRPYAHQHIHQLLHAAIGSVSPEVDSQDNLPIQVCRDSDRQYNLYETIERAKKCLGLTDLQAVGVAEEVIEVLRAAGIGVNQVRLLLDPSFTSKTRKKAFKALCKNLDLNELGDRFVPKTATLAIAAGMAPPPKITWKDRFALAADFPIRGQSQLVEMVTRSECYLWVFPPTDHQATASASHDRYFGEQTHPSAEMGMGFTIIDSGSTRPKFPMLSKQPEETFIQYSLSAPMWFWRAQSNTWRLGNILRSKILDGAPWHNEPLSDVLPGGLKSLPRIYGCTTCQTLFVEKHSGYPDVPTQCQCGEASSTRDQNESPALNS
;
A
#
# COMPACT_ATOMS: atom_id res chain seq x y z
N MET A 1 1.36 11.53 -7.31
CA MET A 1 2.56 12.29 -7.73
C MET A 1 3.16 11.62 -8.96
N SER A 2 3.78 12.37 -9.87
CA SER A 2 4.45 11.79 -11.05
C SER A 2 5.84 11.29 -10.65
N ALA A 3 6.23 10.11 -11.14
CA ALA A 3 7.56 9.52 -10.94
C ALA A 3 8.70 10.49 -11.29
N LYS A 4 8.51 11.32 -12.32
CA LYS A 4 9.47 12.36 -12.73
C LYS A 4 9.81 13.32 -11.59
N LYS A 5 8.83 13.76 -10.80
CA LYS A 5 9.07 14.68 -9.67
C LYS A 5 9.89 14.04 -8.55
N LEU A 6 9.82 12.71 -8.42
CA LEU A 6 10.54 11.95 -7.39
C LEU A 6 11.95 11.55 -7.84
N LEU A 7 12.10 11.14 -9.10
CA LEU A 7 13.37 10.61 -9.63
C LEU A 7 14.32 11.69 -10.15
N GLN A 8 13.81 12.83 -10.63
CA GLN A 8 14.65 13.90 -11.18
C GLN A 8 15.65 14.48 -10.16
N PRO A 9 15.28 14.75 -8.89
CA PRO A 9 16.24 15.18 -7.88
C PRO A 9 17.34 14.14 -7.61
N LEU A 10 16.99 12.86 -7.57
CA LEU A 10 17.95 11.77 -7.38
C LEU A 10 18.90 11.64 -8.57
N ALA A 11 18.38 11.78 -9.79
CA ALA A 11 19.20 11.76 -11.00
C ALA A 11 20.19 12.93 -11.02
N ALA A 12 19.80 14.11 -10.52
CA ALA A 12 20.69 15.27 -10.42
C ALA A 12 21.79 15.05 -9.36
N GLN A 13 21.43 14.50 -8.21
CA GLN A 13 22.38 14.12 -7.15
C GLN A 13 23.41 13.10 -7.65
N LEU A 14 22.94 12.01 -8.28
CA LEU A 14 23.81 10.98 -8.86
C LEU A 14 24.70 11.56 -9.96
N HIS A 15 24.18 12.45 -10.81
CA HIS A 15 24.97 13.09 -11.86
C HIS A 15 26.12 13.93 -11.29
N ALA A 16 25.85 14.73 -10.26
CA ALA A 16 26.88 15.51 -9.57
C ALA A 16 27.92 14.61 -8.89
N SER A 17 27.47 13.56 -8.20
CA SER A 17 28.35 12.60 -7.51
C SER A 17 29.26 11.86 -8.50
N PHE A 18 28.70 11.30 -9.58
CA PHE A 18 29.49 10.60 -10.58
C PHE A 18 30.48 11.53 -11.29
N SER A 19 30.08 12.76 -11.62
CA SER A 19 30.96 13.75 -12.23
C SER A 19 32.13 14.12 -11.31
N ALA A 20 31.88 14.29 -10.01
CA ALA A 20 32.93 14.55 -9.02
C ALA A 20 33.92 13.38 -8.87
N SER A 21 33.47 12.14 -9.10
CA SER A 21 34.33 10.95 -9.14
C SER A 21 35.01 10.70 -10.51
N GLY A 22 34.96 11.65 -11.43
CA GLY A 22 35.55 11.50 -12.77
C GLY A 22 34.76 10.60 -13.73
N ARG A 23 33.48 10.34 -13.43
CA ARG A 23 32.55 9.51 -14.21
C ARG A 23 31.37 10.36 -14.74
N PRO A 24 31.55 11.29 -15.68
CA PRO A 24 30.51 12.24 -16.08
C PRO A 24 29.43 11.59 -16.96
N TYR A 25 28.58 10.75 -16.38
CA TYR A 25 27.50 10.07 -17.10
C TYR A 25 26.36 11.03 -17.46
N ALA A 26 25.82 10.89 -18.67
CA ALA A 26 24.70 11.70 -19.12
C ALA A 26 23.46 11.51 -18.21
N HIS A 27 22.78 12.61 -17.90
CA HIS A 27 21.62 12.62 -17.00
C HIS A 27 20.50 11.66 -17.46
N GLN A 28 20.29 11.52 -18.77
CA GLN A 28 19.33 10.58 -19.35
C GLN A 28 19.66 9.12 -19.01
N HIS A 29 20.94 8.73 -19.04
CA HIS A 29 21.35 7.37 -18.71
C HIS A 29 21.10 7.07 -17.23
N ILE A 30 21.40 8.02 -16.34
CA ILE A 30 21.11 7.89 -14.91
C ILE A 30 19.61 7.70 -14.66
N HIS A 31 18.76 8.44 -15.39
CA HIS A 31 17.32 8.26 -15.30
C HIS A 31 16.88 6.86 -15.76
N GLN A 32 17.48 6.31 -16.82
CA GLN A 32 17.23 4.93 -17.26
C GLN A 32 17.64 3.91 -16.20
N LEU A 33 18.77 4.13 -15.49
CA LEU A 33 19.21 3.25 -14.40
C LEU A 33 18.25 3.28 -13.20
N LEU A 34 17.76 4.46 -12.81
CA LEU A 34 16.76 4.59 -11.75
C LEU A 34 15.48 3.81 -12.09
N HIS A 35 15.01 3.91 -13.34
CA HIS A 35 13.81 3.19 -13.80
C HIS A 35 14.02 1.67 -13.90
N ALA A 36 15.22 1.22 -14.30
CA ALA A 36 15.61 -0.18 -14.30
C ALA A 36 15.60 -0.74 -12.86
N ALA A 37 16.21 -0.02 -11.92
CA ALA A 37 16.32 -0.43 -10.52
C ALA A 37 14.96 -0.61 -9.83
N ILE A 38 13.99 0.27 -10.08
CA ILE A 38 12.64 0.16 -9.49
C ILE A 38 11.72 -0.85 -10.22
N GLY A 39 12.16 -1.45 -11.33
CA GLY A 39 11.40 -2.46 -12.08
C GLY A 39 10.33 -1.90 -13.03
N SER A 40 10.35 -0.59 -13.32
CA SER A 40 9.46 0.04 -14.31
C SER A 40 9.92 -0.17 -15.77
N VAL A 41 11.05 -0.86 -15.98
CA VAL A 41 11.69 -1.18 -17.28
C VAL A 41 12.28 0.03 -18.01
N SER A 42 11.51 1.11 -18.16
CA SER A 42 11.96 2.38 -18.73
C SER A 42 11.03 3.56 -18.37
N PRO A 43 11.48 4.82 -18.51
CA PRO A 43 10.66 6.02 -18.32
C PRO A 43 9.44 6.08 -19.25
N GLU A 44 9.57 5.58 -20.48
CA GLU A 44 8.50 5.60 -21.48
C GLU A 44 7.37 4.66 -21.10
N VAL A 45 7.71 3.47 -20.59
CA VAL A 45 6.72 2.50 -20.08
C VAL A 45 5.99 3.07 -18.85
N ASP A 46 6.74 3.66 -17.93
CA ASP A 46 6.16 4.30 -16.75
C ASP A 46 5.20 5.45 -17.10
N SER A 47 5.58 6.31 -18.05
CA SER A 47 4.73 7.43 -18.46
C SER A 47 3.43 6.99 -19.15
N GLN A 48 3.41 5.82 -19.79
CA GLN A 48 2.21 5.23 -20.39
C GLN A 48 1.33 4.53 -19.34
N ASP A 49 1.94 3.71 -18.49
CA ASP A 49 1.22 2.85 -17.55
C ASP A 49 0.89 3.55 -16.22
N ASN A 50 1.49 4.72 -15.95
CA ASN A 50 1.34 5.53 -14.74
C ASN A 50 1.50 4.71 -13.45
N LEU A 51 2.58 3.94 -13.35
CA LEU A 51 2.81 3.08 -12.19
C LEU A 51 2.85 3.92 -10.90
N PRO A 52 2.37 3.39 -9.77
CA PRO A 52 2.32 4.14 -8.52
C PRO A 52 3.71 4.22 -7.87
N ILE A 53 4.64 4.95 -8.49
CA ILE A 53 5.97 5.25 -7.95
C ILE A 53 5.83 6.35 -6.90
N GLN A 54 6.30 6.05 -5.70
CA GLN A 54 6.12 6.91 -4.54
C GLN A 54 7.20 6.65 -3.48
N VAL A 55 7.32 7.59 -2.55
CA VAL A 55 8.07 7.39 -1.31
C VAL A 55 7.22 6.51 -0.40
N CYS A 56 7.77 5.44 0.14
CA CYS A 56 7.14 4.71 1.25
C CYS A 56 8.13 4.58 2.41
N ARG A 57 7.63 4.34 3.61
CA ARG A 57 8.52 4.10 4.75
C ARG A 57 8.95 2.65 4.94
N ASP A 58 8.33 1.69 4.25
CA ASP A 58 8.66 0.28 4.45
C ASP A 58 10.05 -0.07 3.86
N SER A 59 10.84 -0.85 4.60
CA SER A 59 12.24 -1.19 4.28
C SER A 59 12.37 -2.33 3.27
N ASP A 60 11.30 -3.10 3.06
CA ASP A 60 11.40 -4.43 2.45
C ASP A 60 11.28 -4.39 0.91
N ARG A 61 11.64 -3.25 0.31
CA ARG A 61 11.67 -3.09 -1.14
C ARG A 61 12.76 -3.96 -1.76
N GLN A 62 12.39 -4.59 -2.87
CA GLN A 62 13.32 -5.34 -3.70
C GLN A 62 13.55 -4.60 -5.01
N TYR A 63 14.78 -4.14 -5.21
CA TYR A 63 15.24 -3.47 -6.42
C TYR A 63 15.87 -4.47 -7.39
N ASN A 64 15.82 -4.17 -8.69
CA ASN A 64 16.38 -5.02 -9.73
C ASN A 64 17.87 -4.74 -9.94
N LEU A 65 18.73 -5.40 -9.17
CA LEU A 65 20.17 -5.24 -9.33
C LEU A 65 20.65 -5.73 -10.71
N TYR A 66 20.21 -6.91 -11.13
CA TYR A 66 20.68 -7.55 -12.37
C TYR A 66 20.35 -6.73 -13.63
N GLU A 67 19.09 -6.32 -13.83
CA GLU A 67 18.71 -5.48 -14.98
C GLU A 67 19.39 -4.10 -14.91
N THR A 68 19.67 -3.57 -13.72
CA THR A 68 20.40 -2.30 -13.58
C THR A 68 21.86 -2.45 -14.02
N ILE A 69 22.52 -3.56 -13.69
CA ILE A 69 23.87 -3.89 -14.18
C ILE A 69 23.88 -3.99 -15.70
N GLU A 70 22.96 -4.76 -16.29
CA GLU A 70 22.87 -4.92 -17.74
C GLU A 70 22.56 -3.59 -18.45
N ARG A 71 21.72 -2.76 -17.83
CA ARG A 71 21.45 -1.40 -18.35
C ARG A 71 22.67 -0.50 -18.23
N ALA A 72 23.45 -0.58 -17.15
CA ALA A 72 24.68 0.19 -16.98
C ALA A 72 25.73 -0.21 -18.02
N LYS A 73 25.94 -1.51 -18.26
CA LYS A 73 26.81 -2.01 -19.33
C LYS A 73 26.42 -1.43 -20.69
N LYS A 74 25.13 -1.52 -21.02
CA LYS A 74 24.60 -1.05 -22.31
C LYS A 74 24.65 0.47 -22.48
N CYS A 75 24.24 1.24 -21.48
CA CYS A 75 24.12 2.70 -21.59
C CYS A 75 25.45 3.43 -21.37
N LEU A 76 26.35 2.86 -20.57
CA LEU A 76 27.58 3.52 -20.12
C LEU A 76 28.86 2.85 -20.66
N GLY A 77 28.77 1.70 -21.33
CA GLY A 77 29.92 0.99 -21.90
C GLY A 77 30.88 0.44 -20.84
N LEU A 78 30.36 0.06 -19.67
CA LEU A 78 31.15 -0.37 -18.52
C LEU A 78 31.45 -1.87 -18.54
N THR A 79 32.53 -2.25 -17.87
CA THR A 79 32.80 -3.66 -17.55
C THR A 79 31.85 -4.16 -16.45
N ASP A 80 31.76 -5.48 -16.26
CA ASP A 80 30.83 -6.07 -15.28
C ASP A 80 31.06 -5.51 -13.86
N LEU A 81 32.30 -5.47 -13.37
CA LEU A 81 32.61 -4.95 -12.04
C LEU A 81 32.26 -3.46 -11.88
N GLN A 82 32.49 -2.66 -12.91
CA GLN A 82 32.14 -1.24 -12.89
C GLN A 82 30.63 -1.02 -12.92
N ALA A 83 29.91 -1.84 -13.70
CA ALA A 83 28.47 -1.79 -13.78
C ALA A 83 27.80 -2.22 -12.47
N VAL A 84 28.36 -3.20 -11.75
CA VAL A 84 27.93 -3.56 -10.39
C VAL A 84 28.03 -2.37 -9.45
N GLY A 85 29.19 -1.71 -9.38
CA GLY A 85 29.37 -0.55 -8.50
C GLY A 85 28.38 0.58 -8.80
N VAL A 86 28.19 0.92 -10.08
CA VAL A 86 27.21 1.95 -10.49
C VAL A 86 25.77 1.53 -10.15
N ALA A 87 25.39 0.27 -10.37
CA ALA A 87 24.05 -0.22 -10.08
C ALA A 87 23.75 -0.19 -8.57
N GLU A 88 24.72 -0.58 -7.73
CA GLU A 88 24.60 -0.48 -6.28
C GLU A 88 24.45 0.97 -5.82
N GLU A 89 25.30 1.89 -6.29
CA GLU A 89 25.20 3.32 -5.97
C GLU A 89 23.80 3.89 -6.30
N VAL A 90 23.26 3.54 -7.47
CA VAL A 90 21.90 3.95 -7.88
C VAL A 90 20.83 3.38 -6.93
N ILE A 91 20.94 2.10 -6.58
CA ILE A 91 19.98 1.42 -5.70
C ILE A 91 20.06 1.97 -4.26
N GLU A 92 21.26 2.28 -3.74
CA GLU A 92 21.42 2.88 -2.42
C GLU A 92 20.75 4.25 -2.35
N VAL A 93 20.88 5.08 -3.39
CA VAL A 93 20.21 6.40 -3.44
C VAL A 93 18.69 6.24 -3.44
N LEU A 94 18.15 5.29 -4.21
CA LEU A 94 16.71 4.98 -4.21
C LEU A 94 16.23 4.47 -2.84
N ARG A 95 17.01 3.59 -2.22
CA ARG A 95 16.71 3.01 -0.91
C ARG A 95 16.71 4.06 0.19
N ALA A 96 17.72 4.93 0.21
CA ALA A 96 17.83 6.04 1.14
C ALA A 96 16.67 7.03 0.99
N ALA A 97 16.22 7.26 -0.24
CA ALA A 97 15.04 8.09 -0.51
C ALA A 97 13.69 7.38 -0.24
N GLY A 98 13.71 6.07 0.04
CA GLY A 98 12.50 5.28 0.22
C GLY A 98 11.61 5.21 -1.02
N ILE A 99 12.16 5.38 -2.23
CA ILE A 99 11.37 5.41 -3.47
C ILE A 99 11.22 4.01 -4.06
N GLY A 100 10.01 3.67 -4.48
CA GLY A 100 9.71 2.45 -5.22
C GLY A 100 8.27 2.42 -5.73
N VAL A 101 7.89 1.30 -6.35
CA VAL A 101 6.50 1.07 -6.79
C VAL A 101 5.65 0.60 -5.62
N ASN A 102 4.49 1.23 -5.39
CA ASN A 102 3.48 0.71 -4.47
C ASN A 102 2.75 -0.47 -5.08
N GLN A 103 3.26 -1.66 -4.80
CA GLN A 103 2.76 -2.90 -5.37
C GLN A 103 1.35 -3.23 -4.84
N VAL A 104 1.02 -2.89 -3.60
CA VAL A 104 -0.32 -3.05 -3.03
C VAL A 104 -1.34 -2.18 -3.76
N ARG A 105 -1.03 -0.90 -3.99
CA ARG A 105 -1.89 -0.03 -4.79
C ARG A 105 -2.01 -0.53 -6.22
N LEU A 106 -0.90 -0.91 -6.85
CA LEU A 106 -0.93 -1.50 -8.19
C LEU A 106 -1.82 -2.73 -8.26
N LEU A 107 -1.87 -3.57 -7.22
CA LEU A 107 -2.72 -4.76 -7.16
C LEU A 107 -4.22 -4.41 -7.01
N LEU A 108 -4.54 -3.44 -6.13
CA LEU A 108 -5.88 -3.21 -5.59
C LEU A 108 -6.64 -2.04 -6.22
N ASP A 109 -5.94 -1.07 -6.81
CA ASP A 109 -6.56 0.14 -7.37
C ASP A 109 -7.25 -0.20 -8.71
N PRO A 110 -8.58 -0.06 -8.81
CA PRO A 110 -9.34 -0.49 -9.97
C PRO A 110 -9.06 0.35 -11.22
N SER A 111 -8.42 1.53 -11.07
CA SER A 111 -7.99 2.33 -12.21
C SER A 111 -6.92 1.62 -13.06
N PHE A 112 -6.20 0.64 -12.49
CA PHE A 112 -5.28 -0.20 -13.25
C PHE A 112 -6.00 -1.42 -13.85
N THR A 113 -6.06 -1.44 -15.18
CA THR A 113 -6.62 -2.57 -15.93
C THR A 113 -5.89 -3.88 -15.62
N SER A 114 -6.57 -5.02 -15.81
CA SER A 114 -5.93 -6.33 -15.65
C SER A 114 -4.68 -6.50 -16.54
N LYS A 115 -4.71 -5.93 -17.75
CA LYS A 115 -3.58 -5.94 -18.69
C LYS A 115 -2.39 -5.16 -18.13
N THR A 116 -2.61 -3.94 -17.65
CA THR A 116 -1.57 -3.09 -17.06
C THR A 116 -0.97 -3.75 -15.82
N ARG A 117 -1.81 -4.28 -14.92
CA ARG A 117 -1.35 -5.01 -13.72
C ARG A 117 -0.48 -6.20 -14.09
N LYS A 118 -0.93 -7.08 -15.00
CA LYS A 118 -0.14 -8.25 -15.43
C LYS A 118 1.20 -7.85 -16.05
N LYS A 119 1.22 -6.82 -16.90
CA LYS A 119 2.45 -6.30 -17.52
C LYS A 119 3.41 -5.77 -16.45
N ALA A 120 2.92 -4.95 -15.54
CA ALA A 120 3.72 -4.34 -14.48
C ALA A 120 4.27 -5.39 -13.50
N PHE A 121 3.44 -6.33 -13.02
CA PHE A 121 3.93 -7.40 -12.15
C PHE A 121 4.91 -8.34 -12.86
N LYS A 122 4.72 -8.64 -14.15
CA LYS A 122 5.72 -9.39 -14.92
C LYS A 122 7.07 -8.66 -14.98
N ALA A 123 7.05 -7.33 -15.12
CA ALA A 123 8.26 -6.52 -15.08
C ALA A 123 8.90 -6.50 -13.68
N LEU A 124 8.11 -6.30 -12.63
CA LEU A 124 8.58 -6.29 -11.24
C LEU A 124 9.12 -7.67 -10.79
N CYS A 125 8.58 -8.77 -11.30
CA CYS A 125 9.14 -10.10 -11.05
C CYS A 125 10.58 -10.25 -11.55
N LYS A 126 11.02 -9.44 -12.52
CA LYS A 126 12.43 -9.42 -12.92
C LYS A 126 13.35 -8.90 -11.81
N ASN A 127 12.82 -8.19 -10.81
CA ASN A 127 13.61 -7.76 -9.65
C ASN A 127 14.13 -8.94 -8.83
N LEU A 128 13.59 -10.14 -9.08
CA LEU A 128 14.04 -11.38 -8.46
C LEU A 128 15.21 -12.01 -9.22
N ASP A 129 15.42 -11.70 -10.50
CA ASP A 129 16.41 -12.37 -11.34
C ASP A 129 17.83 -12.07 -10.84
N LEU A 130 18.64 -13.13 -10.68
CA LEU A 130 20.06 -13.05 -10.34
C LEU A 130 20.96 -13.09 -11.58
N ASN A 131 20.52 -13.81 -12.61
CA ASN A 131 21.24 -14.03 -13.85
C ASN A 131 20.30 -14.53 -14.97
N GLU A 132 20.87 -14.75 -16.16
CA GLU A 132 20.15 -15.30 -17.33
C GLU A 132 19.84 -16.80 -17.22
N LEU A 133 20.46 -17.52 -16.28
CA LEU A 133 20.28 -18.97 -16.09
C LEU A 133 18.98 -19.30 -15.32
N GLY A 134 18.27 -18.28 -14.84
CA GLY A 134 17.00 -18.42 -14.14
C GLY A 134 17.12 -18.49 -12.63
N ASP A 135 18.30 -18.25 -12.06
CA ASP A 135 18.46 -18.11 -10.62
C ASP A 135 17.69 -16.88 -10.12
N ARG A 136 17.01 -17.02 -8.98
CA ARG A 136 16.16 -15.96 -8.43
C ARG A 136 16.30 -15.79 -6.93
N PHE A 137 16.27 -14.54 -6.48
CA PHE A 137 16.05 -14.21 -5.08
C PHE A 137 14.64 -14.58 -4.62
N VAL A 138 14.51 -14.91 -3.34
CA VAL A 138 13.22 -15.02 -2.68
C VAL A 138 12.56 -13.62 -2.67
N PRO A 139 11.26 -13.51 -3.02
CA PRO A 139 10.54 -12.25 -2.90
C PRO A 139 10.61 -11.68 -1.48
N LYS A 140 10.68 -10.36 -1.34
CA LYS A 140 10.53 -9.70 -0.03
C LYS A 140 9.12 -9.18 0.23
N THR A 141 8.31 -9.04 -0.82
CA THR A 141 6.94 -8.52 -0.75
C THR A 141 5.91 -9.61 -1.02
N ALA A 142 4.75 -9.53 -0.38
CA ALA A 142 3.64 -10.46 -0.58
C ALA A 142 3.11 -10.40 -2.01
N THR A 143 3.01 -9.19 -2.57
CA THR A 143 2.54 -8.99 -3.95
C THR A 143 3.47 -9.62 -4.99
N LEU A 144 4.80 -9.59 -4.80
CA LEU A 144 5.74 -10.33 -5.67
C LEU A 144 5.68 -11.83 -5.43
N ALA A 145 5.50 -12.29 -4.19
CA ALA A 145 5.28 -13.70 -3.92
C ALA A 145 4.01 -14.24 -4.61
N ILE A 146 2.93 -13.44 -4.65
CA ILE A 146 1.71 -13.76 -5.42
C ILE A 146 2.01 -13.80 -6.91
N ALA A 147 2.69 -12.77 -7.45
CA ALA A 147 3.01 -12.69 -8.87
C ALA A 147 3.96 -13.81 -9.34
N ALA A 148 4.87 -14.26 -8.47
CA ALA A 148 5.79 -15.37 -8.70
C ALA A 148 5.15 -16.75 -8.45
N GLY A 149 3.89 -16.82 -8.00
CA GLY A 149 3.17 -18.08 -7.73
C GLY A 149 3.59 -18.78 -6.44
N MET A 150 4.32 -18.11 -5.54
CA MET A 150 4.75 -18.66 -4.24
C MET A 150 3.65 -18.53 -3.16
N ALA A 151 2.73 -17.58 -3.34
CA ALA A 151 1.53 -17.42 -2.50
C ALA A 151 0.28 -17.34 -3.41
N PRO A 152 -0.88 -17.85 -2.98
CA PRO A 152 -2.12 -17.69 -3.72
C PRO A 152 -2.57 -16.21 -3.68
N PRO A 153 -3.35 -15.72 -4.65
CA PRO A 153 -3.94 -14.38 -4.56
C PRO A 153 -5.07 -14.33 -3.51
N PRO A 154 -5.19 -13.27 -2.69
CA PRO A 154 -6.36 -13.06 -1.83
C PRO A 154 -7.59 -12.64 -2.66
N LYS A 155 -8.77 -12.70 -2.04
CA LYS A 155 -9.98 -12.08 -2.60
C LYS A 155 -9.90 -10.56 -2.44
N ILE A 156 -9.68 -9.86 -3.55
CA ILE A 156 -9.38 -8.40 -3.55
C ILE A 156 -10.60 -7.50 -3.74
N THR A 157 -11.81 -8.04 -3.94
CA THR A 157 -13.02 -7.22 -4.11
C THR A 157 -13.30 -6.38 -2.86
N TRP A 158 -13.98 -5.24 -2.99
CA TRP A 158 -14.36 -4.45 -1.82
C TRP A 158 -15.26 -5.22 -0.86
N LYS A 159 -16.23 -5.98 -1.37
CA LYS A 159 -17.13 -6.83 -0.57
C LYS A 159 -16.34 -7.82 0.28
N ASP A 160 -15.40 -8.54 -0.32
CA ASP A 160 -14.57 -9.52 0.40
C ASP A 160 -13.62 -8.85 1.39
N ARG A 161 -12.99 -7.73 1.02
CA ARG A 161 -12.12 -6.95 1.92
C ARG A 161 -12.87 -6.45 3.14
N PHE A 162 -14.05 -5.89 2.96
CA PHE A 162 -14.87 -5.33 4.05
C PHE A 162 -15.44 -6.43 4.94
N ALA A 163 -15.90 -7.54 4.37
CA ALA A 163 -16.33 -8.69 5.14
C ALA A 163 -15.17 -9.23 5.99
N LEU A 164 -13.99 -9.39 5.40
CA LEU A 164 -12.82 -9.90 6.13
C LEU A 164 -12.33 -8.91 7.20
N ALA A 165 -12.34 -7.60 6.95
CA ALA A 165 -11.96 -6.59 7.94
C ALA A 165 -12.96 -6.50 9.11
N ALA A 166 -14.23 -6.81 8.85
CA ALA A 166 -15.27 -6.90 9.87
C ALA A 166 -15.21 -8.20 10.68
N ASP A 167 -14.61 -9.25 10.13
CA ASP A 167 -14.44 -10.56 10.78
C ASP A 167 -13.46 -10.49 11.97
N PHE A 168 -13.41 -11.56 12.77
CA PHE A 168 -12.55 -11.68 13.95
C PHE A 168 -11.09 -11.99 13.57
N PRO A 169 -10.09 -11.21 14.01
CA PRO A 169 -8.70 -11.52 13.77
C PRO A 169 -8.29 -12.81 14.50
N ILE A 170 -7.26 -13.48 13.99
CA ILE A 170 -6.74 -14.76 14.54
C ILE A 170 -6.47 -14.73 16.06
N ARG A 171 -6.19 -13.54 16.62
CA ARG A 171 -5.80 -13.34 18.02
C ARG A 171 -6.86 -12.66 18.90
N GLY A 172 -8.12 -12.53 18.47
CA GLY A 172 -9.16 -12.03 19.36
C GLY A 172 -10.38 -11.42 18.68
N GLN A 173 -11.14 -10.61 19.43
CA GLN A 173 -12.32 -9.94 18.92
C GLN A 173 -11.94 -8.76 18.00
N SER A 174 -12.60 -8.65 16.84
CA SER A 174 -12.47 -7.47 15.98
C SER A 174 -13.30 -6.35 16.57
N GLN A 175 -12.62 -5.37 17.13
CA GLN A 175 -13.29 -4.16 17.59
C GLN A 175 -13.55 -3.18 16.44
N LEU A 176 -13.31 -3.55 15.18
CA LEU A 176 -13.45 -2.61 14.06
C LEU A 176 -14.91 -2.22 13.86
N VAL A 177 -15.81 -3.21 13.79
CA VAL A 177 -17.26 -3.00 13.67
C VAL A 177 -17.79 -2.21 14.88
N GLU A 178 -17.38 -2.58 16.09
CA GLU A 178 -17.77 -1.86 17.31
C GLU A 178 -17.29 -0.40 17.30
N MET A 179 -16.04 -0.16 16.90
CA MET A 179 -15.44 1.17 16.83
C MET A 179 -16.22 2.06 15.87
N VAL A 180 -16.47 1.61 14.64
CA VAL A 180 -17.21 2.41 13.64
C VAL A 180 -18.69 2.58 13.98
N THR A 181 -19.23 1.73 14.86
CA THR A 181 -20.61 1.86 15.36
C THR A 181 -20.69 2.87 16.50
N ARG A 182 -19.68 2.91 17.39
CA ARG A 182 -19.65 3.79 18.57
C ARG A 182 -19.16 5.20 18.27
N SER A 183 -18.32 5.36 17.25
CA SER A 183 -17.67 6.63 16.94
C SER A 183 -17.79 6.95 15.46
N GLU A 184 -17.89 8.24 15.15
CA GLU A 184 -17.82 8.67 13.76
C GLU A 184 -16.44 8.36 13.19
N CYS A 185 -16.43 7.69 12.03
CA CYS A 185 -15.23 7.20 11.37
C CYS A 185 -15.37 7.38 9.86
N TYR A 186 -14.24 7.48 9.17
CA TYR A 186 -14.18 7.68 7.73
C TYR A 186 -13.26 6.65 7.07
N LEU A 187 -13.59 6.26 5.85
CA LEU A 187 -12.76 5.37 5.04
C LEU A 187 -11.74 6.19 4.25
N TRP A 188 -10.46 5.92 4.48
CA TRP A 188 -9.38 6.51 3.71
C TRP A 188 -8.72 5.44 2.83
N VAL A 189 -9.02 5.48 1.54
CA VAL A 189 -8.49 4.56 0.54
C VAL A 189 -7.16 5.08 -0.01
N PHE A 190 -6.16 4.21 -0.10
CA PHE A 190 -4.79 4.51 -0.54
C PHE A 190 -4.23 5.83 0.05
N PRO A 191 -4.16 5.95 1.39
CA PRO A 191 -3.58 7.13 2.02
C PRO A 191 -2.08 7.28 1.66
N PRO A 192 -1.48 8.47 1.85
CA PRO A 192 -0.06 8.70 1.61
C PRO A 192 0.81 7.68 2.34
N THR A 193 1.89 7.21 1.72
CA THR A 193 2.72 6.13 2.27
C THR A 193 4.06 6.60 2.84
N ASP A 194 4.39 7.87 2.63
CA ASP A 194 5.53 8.57 3.18
C ASP A 194 5.29 9.02 4.64
N HIS A 195 4.02 9.08 5.06
CA HIS A 195 3.63 9.37 6.43
C HIS A 195 3.50 8.09 7.28
N GLN A 196 4.07 8.14 8.50
CA GLN A 196 4.15 6.97 9.39
C GLN A 196 2.77 6.44 9.80
N ALA A 197 1.83 7.34 10.09
CA ALA A 197 0.50 6.95 10.53
C ALA A 197 -0.30 6.17 9.48
N THR A 198 -0.02 6.37 8.19
CA THR A 198 -0.84 5.85 7.08
C THR A 198 -0.15 4.76 6.27
N ALA A 199 1.18 4.61 6.39
CA ALA A 199 1.98 3.64 5.64
C ALA A 199 1.46 2.20 5.74
N SER A 200 0.91 1.79 6.89
CA SER A 200 0.38 0.44 7.13
C SER A 200 -0.68 0.00 6.11
N ALA A 201 -1.44 0.93 5.52
CA ALA A 201 -2.45 0.60 4.51
C ALA A 201 -1.85 -0.04 3.24
N SER A 202 -0.57 0.23 2.96
CA SER A 202 0.18 -0.31 1.81
C SER A 202 1.32 -1.24 2.25
N HIS A 203 1.29 -1.75 3.47
CA HIS A 203 2.30 -2.70 3.97
C HIS A 203 2.33 -3.97 3.12
N ASP A 204 3.52 -4.53 2.88
CA ASP A 204 3.70 -5.60 1.90
C ASP A 204 4.94 -6.43 2.19
N ARG A 205 4.78 -7.55 2.90
CA ARG A 205 5.88 -8.39 3.37
C ARG A 205 5.67 -9.87 3.10
N TYR A 206 6.73 -10.53 2.67
CA TYR A 206 6.80 -11.97 2.50
C TYR A 206 8.00 -12.55 3.25
N PHE A 207 7.75 -13.60 4.02
CA PHE A 207 8.73 -14.30 4.83
C PHE A 207 8.99 -15.68 4.23
N GLY A 208 9.56 -15.73 3.03
CA GLY A 208 9.74 -16.97 2.27
C GLY A 208 10.86 -17.89 2.76
N GLU A 209 11.88 -17.34 3.43
CA GLU A 209 13.05 -18.09 3.91
C GLU A 209 12.81 -18.82 5.24
N GLN A 210 11.66 -18.58 5.89
CA GLN A 210 11.30 -19.26 7.12
C GLN A 210 10.88 -20.71 6.85
N THR A 211 11.05 -21.59 7.84
CA THR A 211 10.55 -22.99 7.80
C THR A 211 9.08 -23.08 7.41
N HIS A 212 8.32 -22.03 7.72
CA HIS A 212 6.91 -21.89 7.40
C HIS A 212 6.66 -20.55 6.70
N PRO A 213 6.67 -20.53 5.36
CA PRO A 213 6.47 -19.30 4.61
C PRO A 213 5.16 -18.60 4.99
N SER A 214 5.22 -17.29 5.10
CA SER A 214 4.07 -16.45 5.45
C SER A 214 4.13 -15.10 4.79
N ALA A 215 2.98 -14.41 4.73
CA ALA A 215 2.85 -13.11 4.08
C ALA A 215 1.91 -12.20 4.87
N GLU A 216 2.24 -10.91 4.91
CA GLU A 216 1.43 -9.83 5.49
C GLU A 216 1.23 -8.73 4.46
N MET A 217 -0.01 -8.32 4.22
CA MET A 217 -0.33 -7.33 3.20
C MET A 217 -1.47 -6.40 3.63
N GLY A 218 -1.28 -5.10 3.48
CA GLY A 218 -2.31 -4.10 3.77
C GLY A 218 -3.47 -4.22 2.79
N MET A 219 -4.69 -3.96 3.25
CA MET A 219 -5.88 -4.04 2.39
C MET A 219 -6.08 -2.80 1.49
N GLY A 220 -5.11 -1.87 1.45
CA GLY A 220 -5.16 -0.67 0.63
C GLY A 220 -6.02 0.47 1.20
N PHE A 221 -6.45 0.37 2.46
CA PHE A 221 -7.22 1.42 3.14
C PHE A 221 -6.91 1.46 4.64
N THR A 222 -7.28 2.57 5.27
CA THR A 222 -7.31 2.74 6.72
C THR A 222 -8.63 3.38 7.13
N ILE A 223 -9.09 3.11 8.34
CA ILE A 223 -10.24 3.78 8.95
C ILE A 223 -9.71 4.78 9.96
N ILE A 224 -10.11 6.05 9.80
CA ILE A 224 -9.75 7.15 10.68
C ILE A 224 -10.98 7.60 11.48
N ASP A 225 -10.83 7.80 12.79
CA ASP A 225 -11.89 8.35 13.64
C ASP A 225 -12.09 9.86 13.41
N SER A 226 -13.16 10.42 13.97
CA SER A 226 -13.47 11.86 13.91
C SER A 226 -12.50 12.75 14.72
N GLY A 227 -11.50 12.17 15.38
CA GLY A 227 -10.62 12.85 16.31
C GLY A 227 -11.20 12.93 17.73
N SER A 228 -10.31 12.85 18.71
CA SER A 228 -10.60 13.07 20.12
C SER A 228 -9.78 14.22 20.67
N THR A 229 -10.44 15.16 21.35
CA THR A 229 -9.76 16.27 22.02
C THR A 229 -8.97 15.74 23.21
N ARG A 230 -7.69 16.08 23.28
CA ARG A 230 -6.75 15.68 24.34
C ARG A 230 -6.11 16.91 24.98
N PRO A 231 -5.91 16.92 26.31
CA PRO A 231 -5.16 17.99 26.96
C PRO A 231 -3.69 17.93 26.53
N LYS A 232 -3.08 19.08 26.19
CA LYS A 232 -1.63 19.15 25.90
C LYS A 232 -0.79 18.86 27.13
N PHE A 233 -1.25 19.27 28.31
CA PHE A 233 -0.50 19.13 29.56
C PHE A 233 -1.32 18.38 30.62
N PRO A 234 -1.50 17.05 30.48
CA PRO A 234 -2.38 16.28 31.36
C PRO A 234 -1.98 16.29 32.85
N MET A 235 -0.71 16.58 33.14
CA MET A 235 -0.15 16.60 34.50
C MET A 235 -0.09 18.00 35.13
N LEU A 236 -0.41 19.07 34.37
CA LEU A 236 -0.39 20.44 34.87
C LEU A 236 -1.84 20.91 35.05
N SER A 237 -2.36 20.76 36.27
CA SER A 237 -3.75 21.07 36.66
C SER A 237 -4.18 22.54 36.47
N LYS A 238 -3.26 23.43 36.08
CA LYS A 238 -3.49 24.88 35.96
C LYS A 238 -3.56 25.41 34.52
N GLN A 239 -3.38 24.57 33.50
CA GLN A 239 -3.56 24.95 32.09
C GLN A 239 -4.47 23.98 31.31
N PRO A 240 -5.73 23.78 31.76
CA PRO A 240 -6.65 22.84 31.11
C PRO A 240 -7.19 23.28 29.73
N GLU A 241 -6.91 24.51 29.28
CA GLU A 241 -7.51 25.06 28.05
C GLU A 241 -6.76 24.66 26.78
N GLU A 242 -5.46 24.38 26.86
CA GLU A 242 -4.71 23.99 25.68
C GLU A 242 -4.92 22.52 25.34
N THR A 243 -5.60 22.29 24.22
CA THR A 243 -5.90 20.95 23.71
C THR A 243 -5.28 20.73 22.34
N PHE A 244 -5.20 19.46 21.95
CA PHE A 244 -4.83 19.01 20.61
C PHE A 244 -5.82 17.91 20.19
N ILE A 245 -5.88 17.62 18.89
CA ILE A 245 -6.78 16.57 18.37
C ILE A 245 -5.95 15.33 18.06
N GLN A 246 -6.33 14.20 18.65
CA GLN A 246 -5.78 12.90 18.30
C GLN A 246 -6.74 12.15 17.39
N TYR A 247 -6.30 11.85 16.18
CA TYR A 247 -7.00 10.95 15.27
C TYR A 247 -6.41 9.55 15.38
N SER A 248 -7.27 8.54 15.54
CA SER A 248 -6.84 7.13 15.56
C SER A 248 -7.07 6.50 14.20
N LEU A 249 -6.08 5.77 13.69
CA LEU A 249 -6.10 5.11 12.40
C LEU A 249 -6.02 3.59 12.58
N SER A 250 -6.72 2.86 11.71
CA SER A 250 -6.88 1.41 11.80
C SER A 250 -6.74 0.78 10.42
N ALA A 251 -5.58 0.18 10.16
CA ALA A 251 -5.26 -0.46 8.89
C ALA A 251 -5.41 -1.99 9.02
N PRO A 252 -6.44 -2.60 8.42
CA PRO A 252 -6.59 -4.05 8.43
C PRO A 252 -5.57 -4.72 7.50
N MET A 253 -5.07 -5.87 7.96
CA MET A 253 -4.03 -6.64 7.27
C MET A 253 -4.56 -7.99 6.84
N TRP A 254 -4.25 -8.38 5.62
CA TRP A 254 -4.28 -9.77 5.21
C TRP A 254 -3.07 -10.51 5.79
N PHE A 255 -3.32 -11.75 6.21
CA PHE A 255 -2.28 -12.66 6.64
C PHE A 255 -2.45 -14.03 5.98
N TRP A 256 -1.36 -14.57 5.45
CA TRP A 256 -1.31 -15.91 4.86
C TRP A 256 -0.16 -16.72 5.46
N ARG A 257 -0.38 -18.03 5.55
CA ARG A 257 0.64 -19.02 5.90
C ARG A 257 0.55 -20.18 4.93
N ALA A 258 1.70 -20.72 4.55
CA ALA A 258 1.80 -21.86 3.65
C ALA A 258 0.98 -23.07 4.14
N GLN A 259 0.94 -23.36 5.44
CA GLN A 259 0.25 -24.56 5.95
C GLN A 259 -1.27 -24.50 5.78
N SER A 260 -1.88 -23.33 5.94
CA SER A 260 -3.33 -23.18 5.80
C SER A 260 -3.75 -22.86 4.37
N ASN A 261 -2.79 -22.44 3.53
CA ASN A 261 -2.96 -21.99 2.15
C ASN A 261 -4.15 -21.03 1.94
N THR A 262 -4.47 -20.22 2.95
CA THR A 262 -5.65 -19.36 2.99
C THR A 262 -5.28 -18.01 3.56
N TRP A 263 -5.77 -16.96 2.90
CA TRP A 263 -5.69 -15.60 3.42
C TRP A 263 -6.81 -15.38 4.44
N ARG A 264 -6.45 -14.75 5.55
CA ARG A 264 -7.35 -14.46 6.66
C ARG A 264 -7.06 -13.07 7.23
N LEU A 265 -7.92 -12.58 8.10
CA LEU A 265 -7.67 -11.32 8.81
C LEU A 265 -6.49 -11.53 9.77
N GLY A 266 -5.42 -10.79 9.52
CA GLY A 266 -4.26 -10.68 10.39
C GLY A 266 -4.51 -9.70 11.52
N ASN A 267 -3.50 -8.90 11.85
CA ASN A 267 -3.67 -7.81 12.81
C ASN A 267 -4.36 -6.59 12.16
N ILE A 268 -5.03 -5.78 12.98
CA ILE A 268 -5.40 -4.42 12.57
C ILE A 268 -4.35 -3.49 13.16
N LEU A 269 -3.49 -2.95 12.31
CA LEU A 269 -2.41 -2.06 12.75
C LEU A 269 -3.00 -0.71 13.13
N ARG A 270 -2.77 -0.31 14.37
CA ARG A 270 -3.25 0.97 14.92
C ARG A 270 -2.13 1.99 14.90
N SER A 271 -2.48 3.20 14.49
CA SER A 271 -1.60 4.36 14.46
C SER A 271 -2.40 5.60 14.81
N LYS A 272 -1.75 6.76 14.88
CA LYS A 272 -2.41 8.02 15.24
C LYS A 272 -1.75 9.20 14.54
N ILE A 273 -2.54 10.25 14.32
CA ILE A 273 -2.09 11.58 13.90
C ILE A 273 -2.38 12.53 15.08
N LEU A 274 -1.40 13.35 15.44
CA LEU A 274 -1.46 14.25 16.59
C LEU A 274 -1.45 15.72 16.13
N ASP A 275 -2.64 16.26 15.87
CA ASP A 275 -2.81 17.59 15.31
C ASP A 275 -2.81 18.64 16.43
N GLY A 276 -1.76 19.48 16.46
CA GLY A 276 -1.53 20.51 17.47
C GLY A 276 -0.80 20.03 18.73
N ALA A 277 -0.24 18.80 18.74
CA ALA A 277 0.48 18.28 19.89
C ALA A 277 1.87 18.94 20.05
N PRO A 278 2.28 19.35 21.27
CA PRO A 278 3.48 20.17 21.45
C PRO A 278 4.79 19.40 21.25
N TRP A 279 4.80 18.08 21.45
CA TRP A 279 5.98 17.22 21.26
C TRP A 279 6.07 16.62 19.85
N HIS A 280 4.98 16.61 19.09
CA HIS A 280 4.90 15.93 17.81
C HIS A 280 3.67 16.41 17.04
N ASN A 281 3.75 17.62 16.50
CA ASN A 281 2.67 18.20 15.72
C ASN A 281 2.68 17.62 14.30
N GLU A 282 1.65 16.84 13.98
CA GLU A 282 1.38 16.32 12.64
C GLU A 282 -0.02 16.84 12.24
N PRO A 283 -0.11 18.02 11.61
CA PRO A 283 -1.39 18.57 11.16
C PRO A 283 -2.07 17.59 10.21
N LEU A 284 -3.35 17.29 10.43
CA LEU A 284 -4.08 16.39 9.53
C LEU A 284 -4.11 16.93 8.10
N SER A 285 -4.11 18.25 7.94
CA SER A 285 -4.08 18.95 6.65
C SER A 285 -2.87 18.60 5.79
N ASP A 286 -1.74 18.22 6.40
CA ASP A 286 -0.51 17.93 5.66
C ASP A 286 -0.61 16.62 4.88
N VAL A 287 -1.42 15.68 5.39
CA VAL A 287 -1.63 14.37 4.78
C VAL A 287 -3.00 14.22 4.13
N LEU A 288 -4.00 14.98 4.61
CA LEU A 288 -5.37 15.00 4.11
C LEU A 288 -5.84 16.47 3.97
N PRO A 289 -5.41 17.19 2.91
CA PRO A 289 -5.73 18.62 2.75
C PRO A 289 -7.24 18.93 2.69
N GLY A 290 -8.06 17.99 2.22
CA GLY A 290 -9.52 18.11 2.21
C GLY A 290 -10.20 17.87 3.58
N GLY A 291 -9.42 17.49 4.60
CA GLY A 291 -9.91 17.10 5.92
C GLY A 291 -10.79 15.84 5.91
N LEU A 292 -11.30 15.45 7.07
CA LEU A 292 -12.13 14.25 7.22
C LEU A 292 -13.38 14.25 6.34
N LYS A 293 -13.99 15.42 6.12
CA LYS A 293 -15.21 15.57 5.30
C LYS A 293 -15.00 15.27 3.81
N SER A 294 -13.74 15.18 3.36
CA SER A 294 -13.41 14.73 1.99
C SER A 294 -13.43 13.21 1.83
N LEU A 295 -13.58 12.47 2.93
CA LEU A 295 -13.65 11.03 2.96
C LEU A 295 -15.10 10.57 3.22
N PRO A 296 -15.54 9.45 2.66
CA PRO A 296 -16.84 8.90 2.98
C PRO A 296 -16.87 8.36 4.41
N ARG A 297 -17.94 8.69 5.14
CA ARG A 297 -18.24 8.09 6.43
C ARG A 297 -18.41 6.57 6.28
N ILE A 298 -17.83 5.82 7.21
CA ILE A 298 -17.94 4.35 7.27
C ILE A 298 -18.83 3.94 8.45
N TYR A 299 -19.57 2.86 8.23
CA TYR A 299 -20.51 2.27 9.17
C TYR A 299 -20.22 0.77 9.31
N GLY A 300 -20.63 0.22 10.44
CA GLY A 300 -20.58 -1.21 10.73
C GLY A 300 -21.98 -1.73 11.03
N CYS A 301 -22.31 -2.91 10.52
CA CYS A 301 -23.49 -3.64 10.93
C CYS A 301 -23.09 -4.77 11.87
N THR A 302 -23.51 -4.69 13.13
CA THR A 302 -23.25 -5.72 14.13
C THR A 302 -24.02 -7.03 13.88
N THR A 303 -25.13 -6.96 13.12
CA THR A 303 -25.96 -8.13 12.80
C THR A 303 -25.31 -9.03 11.75
N CYS A 304 -24.92 -8.49 10.60
CA CYS A 304 -24.28 -9.27 9.53
C CYS A 304 -22.76 -9.17 9.52
N GLN A 305 -22.15 -8.47 10.49
CA GLN A 305 -20.70 -8.28 10.62
C GLN A 305 -20.08 -7.80 9.29
N THR A 306 -20.59 -6.69 8.76
CA THR A 306 -20.06 -6.07 7.55
C THR A 306 -19.82 -4.58 7.75
N LEU A 307 -18.88 -4.05 6.97
CA LEU A 307 -18.65 -2.62 6.81
C LEU A 307 -19.33 -2.12 5.53
N PHE A 308 -19.73 -0.86 5.53
CA PHE A 308 -20.25 -0.15 4.36
C PHE A 308 -20.04 1.35 4.54
N VAL A 309 -20.13 2.13 3.46
CA VAL A 309 -19.90 3.58 3.49
C VAL A 309 -21.13 4.36 3.01
N GLU A 310 -21.15 5.65 3.29
CA GLU A 310 -22.07 6.54 2.58
C GLU A 310 -21.74 6.60 1.08
N LYS A 311 -22.76 6.88 0.25
CA LYS A 311 -22.58 6.98 -1.20
C LYS A 311 -21.61 8.12 -1.53
N HIS A 312 -20.52 7.81 -2.22
CA HIS A 312 -19.46 8.77 -2.53
C HIS A 312 -18.96 8.60 -3.96
N SER A 313 -18.88 9.70 -4.71
CA SER A 313 -18.52 9.69 -6.13
C SER A 313 -17.10 9.20 -6.40
N GLY A 314 -16.17 9.44 -5.47
CA GLY A 314 -14.78 8.97 -5.57
C GLY A 314 -14.60 7.47 -5.35
N TYR A 315 -15.60 6.77 -4.81
CA TYR A 315 -15.51 5.35 -4.43
C TYR A 315 -16.77 4.57 -4.82
N PRO A 316 -17.14 4.55 -6.11
CA PRO A 316 -18.43 4.00 -6.56
C PRO A 316 -18.58 2.49 -6.31
N ASP A 317 -17.47 1.75 -6.23
CA ASP A 317 -17.45 0.29 -6.08
C ASP A 317 -17.41 -0.18 -4.62
N VAL A 318 -17.36 0.74 -3.64
CA VAL A 318 -17.35 0.39 -2.21
C VAL A 318 -18.79 0.11 -1.76
N PRO A 319 -19.05 -0.98 -1.01
CA PRO A 319 -20.38 -1.29 -0.49
C PRO A 319 -21.00 -0.11 0.26
N THR A 320 -22.22 0.27 -0.11
CA THR A 320 -22.96 1.37 0.53
C THR A 320 -24.09 0.91 1.45
N GLN A 321 -24.31 -0.40 1.52
CA GLN A 321 -25.35 -1.03 2.33
C GLN A 321 -24.83 -2.32 2.96
N CYS A 322 -25.42 -2.70 4.10
CA CYS A 322 -25.14 -3.97 4.75
C CYS A 322 -25.94 -5.12 4.10
N GLN A 323 -25.51 -6.36 4.35
CA GLN A 323 -26.11 -7.56 3.74
C GLN A 323 -27.48 -7.95 4.34
N CYS A 324 -27.90 -7.34 5.46
CA CYS A 324 -29.18 -7.64 6.09
C CYS A 324 -30.39 -7.35 5.20
N GLY A 325 -30.28 -6.40 4.26
CA GLY A 325 -31.36 -6.01 3.34
C GLY A 325 -31.44 -6.83 2.04
N GLU A 326 -30.40 -7.59 1.69
CA GLU A 326 -30.40 -8.45 0.49
C GLU A 326 -31.15 -9.78 0.74
N ALA A 327 -31.26 -10.21 2.00
CA ALA A 327 -31.90 -11.48 2.37
C ALA A 327 -33.44 -11.42 2.37
N SER A 328 -34.05 -10.23 2.46
CA SER A 328 -35.50 -10.06 2.47
C SER A 328 -36.12 -10.04 1.07
N SER A 329 -35.36 -9.72 0.02
CA SER A 329 -35.90 -9.63 -1.35
C SER A 329 -35.97 -10.97 -2.10
N THR A 330 -35.39 -12.05 -1.56
CA THR A 330 -35.41 -13.38 -2.16
C THR A 330 -36.43 -14.34 -1.54
N ARG A 331 -37.13 -13.94 -0.46
CA ARG A 331 -38.19 -14.77 0.16
C ARG A 331 -39.61 -14.42 -0.29
N ASP A 332 -39.84 -13.24 -0.87
CA ASP A 332 -41.19 -12.79 -1.25
C ASP A 332 -41.59 -13.10 -2.71
N GLN A 333 -40.84 -13.97 -3.43
CA GLN A 333 -41.20 -14.39 -4.80
C GLN A 333 -41.53 -15.88 -4.95
N ASN A 334 -41.65 -16.62 -3.85
CA ASN A 334 -42.04 -18.03 -3.85
C ASN A 334 -43.26 -18.33 -2.96
N GLU A 335 -44.20 -17.40 -2.86
CA GLU A 335 -45.57 -17.76 -2.49
C GLU A 335 -46.39 -17.99 -3.76
N SER A 336 -46.66 -19.27 -4.02
CA SER A 336 -47.70 -19.70 -4.95
C SER A 336 -49.06 -19.18 -4.48
N PRO A 337 -49.95 -18.76 -5.39
CA PRO A 337 -51.37 -18.94 -5.19
C PRO A 337 -51.80 -20.14 -6.02
N ALA A 338 -52.06 -21.25 -5.33
CA ALA A 338 -52.93 -22.28 -5.88
C ALA A 338 -54.37 -21.72 -5.96
N LEU A 339 -55.01 -21.97 -7.11
CA LEU A 339 -56.44 -22.23 -7.33
C LEU A 339 -57.46 -21.11 -7.05
N ASN A 340 -58.12 -20.64 -8.12
CA ASN A 340 -59.53 -20.94 -8.41
C ASN A 340 -60.02 -20.23 -9.69
N SER A 341 -60.26 -21.01 -10.76
CA SER A 341 -61.45 -21.01 -11.63
C SER A 341 -61.25 -22.02 -12.74
#